data_AF-A0A2V8M1B6-F1
#
_entry.id   AF-A0A2V8M1B6-F1
#
_cell.length_a   1.000
_cell.length_b   1.000
_cell.length_c   1.000
_cell.angle_alpha   90.00
_cell.angle_beta   90.00
_cell.angle_gamma   90.00
#
_symmetry.space_group_name_H-M   'P 1'
#
loop_
_entity.id
_entity.type
_entity.pdbx_description
1 polymer ?
#
loop_
_entity_poly.entity_id
_entity_poly.type
_entity_poly.pdbx_seq_one_letter_code
_entity_poly.pdbx_strand_id
1 'polypeptide(L)'
;MTDHRLIRDTLQSLGDVTELYEVTTFTGHRNGKTVTIRILDLGADCPNPSERFACEVIQDDGREVGGNNARTVDEAIGIVHWGDLD
;
A
#
# COMPACT_ATOMS: atom_id res chain seq x y z
N MET A 1 -26.21 12.38 -4.62
CA MET A 1 -25.42 11.67 -3.60
C MET A 1 -24.79 10.48 -4.28
N THR A 2 -23.47 10.45 -4.35
CA THR A 2 -22.75 9.32 -4.95
C THR A 2 -22.87 8.13 -4.01
N ASP A 3 -23.37 7.01 -4.52
CA ASP A 3 -23.51 5.80 -3.72
C ASP A 3 -22.13 5.13 -3.57
N HIS A 4 -21.51 5.34 -2.41
CA HIS A 4 -20.19 4.82 -2.09
C HIS A 4 -20.13 3.28 -2.08
N ARG A 5 -21.27 2.57 -1.98
CA ARG A 5 -21.31 1.11 -2.12
C ARG A 5 -21.08 0.67 -3.55
N LEU A 6 -21.73 1.31 -4.51
CA LEU A 6 -21.61 0.98 -5.93
C LEU A 6 -20.17 1.14 -6.44
N ILE A 7 -19.45 2.15 -5.92
CA ILE A 7 -18.04 2.38 -6.23
C ILE A 7 -17.16 1.25 -5.68
N ARG A 8 -17.38 0.85 -4.43
CA ARG A 8 -16.63 -0.26 -3.80
C ARG A 8 -16.82 -1.57 -4.56
N ASP A 9 -18.06 -1.92 -4.86
CA ASP A 9 -18.40 -3.18 -5.54
C ASP A 9 -17.80 -3.22 -6.96
N THR A 10 -17.75 -2.06 -7.65
CA THR A 10 -17.09 -1.92 -8.95
C THR A 10 -15.58 -2.07 -8.86
N LEU A 11 -14.94 -1.48 -7.83
CA LEU A 11 -13.49 -1.61 -7.62
C LEU A 11 -13.10 -3.05 -7.25
N GLN A 12 -13.90 -3.75 -6.46
CA GLN A 12 -13.69 -5.18 -6.16
C GLN A 12 -13.82 -6.05 -7.41
N SER A 13 -14.87 -5.86 -8.22
CA SER A 13 -15.04 -6.62 -9.47
C SER A 13 -13.92 -6.39 -10.49
N LEU A 14 -13.32 -5.20 -10.49
CA LEU A 14 -12.13 -4.92 -11.31
C LEU A 14 -10.88 -5.53 -10.68
N GLY A 15 -10.78 -5.62 -9.36
CA GLY A 15 -9.70 -6.31 -8.64
C GLY A 15 -9.59 -7.81 -8.96
N ASP A 16 -10.70 -8.47 -9.30
CA ASP A 16 -10.69 -9.88 -9.74
C ASP A 16 -10.00 -10.10 -11.10
N VAL A 17 -9.79 -9.02 -11.88
CA VAL A 17 -9.19 -9.04 -13.23
C VAL A 17 -8.00 -8.08 -13.39
N THR A 18 -7.70 -7.25 -12.38
CA THR A 18 -6.61 -6.27 -12.36
C THR A 18 -6.01 -6.18 -10.96
N GLU A 19 -4.72 -5.82 -10.84
CA GLU A 19 -4.04 -5.58 -9.55
C GLU A 19 -4.54 -4.28 -8.90
N LEU A 20 -5.80 -4.27 -8.48
CA LEU A 20 -6.46 -3.08 -7.94
C LEU A 20 -6.42 -3.12 -6.42
N TYR A 21 -5.73 -2.14 -5.84
CA TYR A 21 -5.50 -2.05 -4.40
C TYR A 21 -6.36 -0.93 -3.78
N GLU A 22 -6.88 -1.13 -2.58
CA GLU A 22 -7.25 0.01 -1.74
C GLU A 22 -5.96 0.68 -1.25
N VAL A 23 -5.79 1.97 -1.56
CA VAL A 23 -4.57 2.70 -1.23
C VAL A 23 -4.84 3.67 -0.08
N THR A 24 -4.17 3.46 1.05
CA THR A 24 -4.10 4.43 2.14
C THR A 24 -2.78 5.17 2.08
N THR A 25 -2.81 6.50 2.01
CA THR A 25 -1.60 7.34 1.94
C THR A 25 -1.46 8.20 3.20
N PHE A 26 -0.25 8.27 3.75
CA PHE A 26 0.08 9.16 4.85
C PHE A 26 1.49 9.74 4.69
N THR A 27 1.72 10.87 5.36
CA THR A 27 3.02 11.54 5.39
C THR A 27 3.78 11.10 6.64
N GLY A 28 5.04 10.70 6.44
CA GLY A 28 5.98 10.38 7.50
C GLY A 28 7.23 11.26 7.45
N HIS A 29 8.10 11.09 8.44
CA HIS A 29 9.38 11.79 8.51
C HIS A 29 10.50 10.80 8.85
N ARG A 30 11.61 10.86 8.10
CA ARG A 30 12.81 10.03 8.32
C ARG A 30 14.05 10.84 8.01
N ASN A 31 15.06 10.81 8.88
CA ASN A 31 16.36 11.48 8.67
C ASN A 31 16.23 12.97 8.27
N GLY A 32 15.23 13.66 8.83
CA GLY A 32 14.94 15.07 8.51
C GLY A 32 14.25 15.32 7.17
N LYS A 33 13.91 14.27 6.41
CA LYS A 33 13.17 14.31 5.15
C LYS A 33 11.71 13.92 5.36
N THR A 34 10.83 14.46 4.52
CA THR A 34 9.46 14.01 4.42
C THR A 34 9.39 12.81 3.47
N VAL A 35 8.52 11.85 3.81
CA VAL A 35 8.24 10.69 2.96
C VAL A 35 6.73 10.51 2.82
N THR A 36 6.29 10.10 1.64
CA THR A 36 4.93 9.62 1.40
C THR A 36 4.92 8.11 1.55
N ILE A 37 4.08 7.60 2.44
CA ILE A 37 3.92 6.16 2.67
C ILE A 37 2.57 5.74 2.11
N ARG A 38 2.56 4.70 1.30
CA ARG A 38 1.38 4.10 0.70
C ARG A 38 1.23 2.67 1.17
N ILE A 39 0.06 2.35 1.69
CA ILE A 39 -0.34 0.98 2.00
C ILE A 39 -1.30 0.52 0.92
N LEU A 40 -0.94 -0.56 0.24
CA LEU A 40 -1.74 -1.23 -0.76
C LEU A 40 -2.42 -2.43 -0.10
N ASP A 41 -3.74 -2.41 0.03
CA ASP A 41 -4.54 -3.53 0.53
C ASP A 41 -5.15 -4.30 -0.66
N LEU A 42 -4.75 -5.57 -0.82
CA LEU A 42 -5.26 -6.49 -1.84
C LEU A 42 -6.68 -7.02 -1.54
N GLY A 43 -7.24 -6.65 -0.40
CA GLY A 43 -8.58 -7.06 0.02
C GLY A 43 -8.62 -8.40 0.75
N ALA A 44 -9.79 -8.72 1.30
CA ALA A 44 -10.02 -9.93 2.08
C ALA A 44 -9.95 -11.22 1.24
N ASP A 45 -10.23 -11.11 -0.06
CA ASP A 45 -10.25 -12.23 -1.01
C ASP A 45 -8.89 -12.44 -1.70
N CYS A 46 -7.83 -11.79 -1.22
CA CYS A 46 -6.47 -11.99 -1.69
C CYS A 46 -6.10 -13.50 -1.72
N PRO A 47 -5.64 -14.06 -2.85
CA PRO A 47 -5.35 -15.48 -2.98
C PRO A 47 -4.35 -16.01 -1.95
N ASN A 48 -3.41 -15.16 -1.54
CA ASN A 48 -2.48 -15.45 -0.46
C ASN A 48 -2.68 -14.45 0.69
N PRO A 49 -3.44 -14.79 1.74
CA PRO A 49 -3.69 -13.89 2.86
C PRO A 49 -2.44 -13.43 3.62
N SER A 50 -1.30 -14.12 3.48
CA SER A 50 -0.03 -13.66 4.06
C SER A 50 0.63 -12.54 3.26
N GLU A 51 0.11 -12.19 2.09
CA GLU A 51 0.63 -11.19 1.17
C GLU A 51 -0.39 -10.07 0.89
N ARG A 52 -1.35 -9.89 1.78
CA ARG A 52 -2.48 -8.97 1.60
C ARG A 52 -2.07 -7.49 1.58
N PHE A 53 -1.03 -7.11 2.30
CA PHE A 53 -0.63 -5.71 2.42
C PHE A 53 0.75 -5.51 1.83
N ALA A 54 0.91 -4.51 0.97
CA ALA A 54 2.21 -4.01 0.55
C ALA A 54 2.41 -2.58 1.04
N CYS A 55 3.66 -2.19 1.26
CA CYS A 55 4.03 -0.84 1.65
C CYS A 55 5.05 -0.29 0.68
N GLU A 56 4.74 0.89 0.14
CA GLU A 56 5.65 1.68 -0.70
C GLU A 56 5.94 3.00 -0.01
N VAL A 57 7.16 3.49 -0.17
CA VAL A 57 7.61 4.75 0.40
C VAL A 57 8.30 5.57 -0.67
N ILE A 58 7.87 6.82 -0.83
CA ILE A 58 8.39 7.76 -1.82
C ILE A 58 8.97 8.99 -1.09
N GLN A 59 10.22 9.33 -1.37
CA GLN A 59 10.86 10.57 -0.90
C GLN A 59 10.47 11.77 -1.78
N ASP A 60 10.65 12.98 -1.25
CA ASP A 60 10.36 14.23 -1.96
C ASP A 60 11.17 14.40 -3.27
N ASP A 61 12.30 13.71 -3.41
CA ASP A 61 13.14 13.71 -4.62
C ASP A 61 12.70 12.66 -5.66
N GLY A 62 11.61 11.93 -5.39
CA GLY A 62 11.03 10.92 -6.26
C GLY A 62 11.65 9.53 -6.13
N ARG A 63 12.64 9.32 -5.25
CA ARG A 63 13.13 7.96 -4.95
C ARG A 63 12.06 7.16 -4.21
N GLU A 64 11.90 5.92 -4.62
CA GLU A 64 10.92 5.00 -4.05
C GLU A 64 11.58 3.73 -3.52
N VAL A 65 10.98 3.15 -2.49
CA VAL A 65 11.33 1.83 -1.98
C VAL A 65 10.08 1.11 -1.50
N GLY A 66 10.11 -0.21 -1.56
CA GLY A 66 9.09 -1.06 -0.98
C GLY A 66 9.70 -2.11 -0.06
N GLY A 67 8.82 -2.96 0.47
CA GLY A 67 9.19 -4.22 1.08
C GLY A 67 8.48 -5.38 0.38
N ASN A 68 8.62 -6.58 0.93
CA ASN A 68 7.75 -7.68 0.55
C ASN A 68 6.30 -7.41 1.00
N ASN A 69 5.36 -8.15 0.43
CA ASN A 69 4.00 -8.16 0.95
C ASN A 69 3.95 -8.85 2.32
N ALA A 70 2.96 -8.50 3.13
CA ALA A 70 2.77 -9.02 4.46
C ALA A 70 1.30 -9.26 4.80
N ARG A 71 1.08 -9.95 5.92
CA ARG A 71 -0.25 -10.30 6.42
C ARG A 71 -0.95 -9.12 7.09
N THR A 72 -0.18 -8.19 7.64
CA THR A 72 -0.68 -7.02 8.36
C THR A 72 0.00 -5.74 7.89
N VAL A 73 -0.67 -4.60 8.11
CA VAL A 73 -0.12 -3.27 7.78
C VAL A 73 1.17 -3.01 8.55
N ASP A 74 1.22 -3.35 9.84
CA ASP A 74 2.40 -3.14 10.70
C ASP A 74 3.61 -3.92 10.19
N GLU A 75 3.41 -5.17 9.78
CA GLU A 75 4.48 -5.99 9.17
C GLU A 75 4.93 -5.39 7.84
N ALA A 76 4.00 -4.98 6.96
CA ALA A 76 4.34 -4.38 5.66
C ALA A 76 5.22 -3.13 5.82
N ILE A 77 4.91 -2.28 6.81
CA ILE A 77 5.73 -1.10 7.15
C ILE A 77 7.08 -1.53 7.74
N GLY A 78 7.09 -2.53 8.62
CA GLY A 78 8.27 -3.02 9.33
C GLY A 78 9.34 -3.66 8.43
N ILE A 79 8.94 -4.19 7.26
CA ILE A 79 9.84 -4.88 6.32
C ILE A 79 10.20 -4.04 5.09
N VAL A 80 9.83 -2.76 5.05
CA VAL A 80 10.29 -1.84 3.99
C VAL A 80 11.82 -1.80 3.98
N HIS A 81 12.43 -1.88 2.80
CA HIS A 81 13.89 -1.87 2.63
C HIS A 81 14.48 -0.48 2.77
N TRP A 82 14.27 0.17 3.91
CA TRP A 82 14.62 1.57 4.14
C TRP A 82 16.08 1.96 3.83
N GLY A 83 17.02 1.00 3.88
CA GLY A 83 18.42 1.24 3.53
C GLY A 83 18.64 1.63 2.06
N ASP A 84 17.70 1.32 1.16
CA ASP A 84 17.79 1.68 -0.26
C ASP A 84 17.40 3.16 -0.51
N LEU A 85 16.84 3.83 0.51
CA LEU A 85 16.50 5.26 0.47
C LEU A 85 17.56 6.20 1.05
N ASP A 86 18.56 5.66 1.74
CA ASP A 86 19.65 6.43 2.36
C ASP A 86 20.74 6.76 1.33
#